data_AF-A0A453M7Y9-F1
#
_entry.id   AF-A0A453M7Y9-F1
#
_cell.length_a   1.000
_cell.length_b   1.000
_cell.length_c   1.000
_cell.angle_alpha   90.00
_cell.angle_beta   90.00
_cell.angle_gamma   90.00
#
_symmetry.space_group_name_H-M   'P 1'
#
loop_
_entity.id
_entity.type
_entity.pdbx_description
1 polymer ?
#
loop_
_entity_poly.entity_id
_entity_poly.type
_entity_poly.pdbx_seq_one_letter_code
_entity_poly.pdbx_strand_id
1 'polypeptide(L)' 'MVWKDEAFEIWSRGWACLFPEGDSSRELLEQIQKSYYLVSLVDNDYISGDLFAAFKEI' A
#
# COMPACT_ATOMS: atom_id res chain seq x y z
N MET A 1 10.92 -10.29 -4.56
CA MET A 1 9.90 -10.08 -5.62
C MET A 1 9.95 -8.60 -5.93
N VAL A 2 10.60 -8.22 -7.04
CA VAL A 2 11.11 -6.85 -7.27
C VAL A 2 10.04 -5.76 -7.14
N TRP A 3 8.84 -6.02 -7.65
CA TRP A 3 7.72 -5.08 -7.58
C TRP A 3 7.34 -4.67 -6.15
N LYS A 4 7.39 -5.61 -5.20
CA LYS A 4 7.06 -5.31 -3.80
C LYS A 4 8.08 -4.33 -3.21
N ASP A 5 9.36 -4.59 -3.46
CA ASP A 5 10.45 -3.85 -2.85
C ASP A 5 10.46 -2.39 -3.38
N GLU A 6 10.23 -2.20 -4.69
CA GLU A 6 10.05 -0.87 -5.30
C GLU A 6 8.82 -0.13 -4.75
N ALA A 7 7.66 -0.81 -4.65
CA ALA A 7 6.44 -0.18 -4.17
C ALA A 7 6.54 0.28 -2.70
N PHE A 8 7.16 -0.53 -1.83
CA PHE A 8 7.37 -0.13 -0.43
C PHE A 8 8.43 0.96 -0.28
N GLU A 9 9.41 1.05 -1.17
CA GLU A 9 10.44 2.08 -1.12
C GLU A 9 9.90 3.50 -1.32
N ILE A 10 8.82 3.66 -2.10
CA ILE A 10 8.16 4.96 -2.33
C ILE A 10 7.67 5.60 -1.03
N TRP A 11 7.16 4.80 -0.09
CA TRP A 11 6.68 5.31 1.20
C TRP A 11 7.76 6.05 1.98
N SER A 12 8.98 5.52 2.01
CA SER A 12 10.09 6.14 2.73
C SER A 12 10.83 7.18 1.88
N ARG A 13 11.33 6.79 0.70
CA ARG A 13 12.21 7.61 -0.13
C ARG A 13 11.47 8.64 -0.99
N GLY A 14 10.18 8.42 -1.25
CA GLY A 14 9.35 9.33 -2.04
C GLY A 14 8.50 10.27 -1.20
N TRP A 15 7.96 9.79 -0.06
CA TRP A 15 7.00 10.55 0.74
C TRP A 15 7.52 10.95 2.12
N ALA A 16 7.96 10.00 2.95
CA ALA A 16 8.39 10.28 4.32
C ALA A 16 9.59 11.24 4.39
N CYS A 17 10.48 11.20 3.40
CA CYS A 17 11.63 12.09 3.28
C CYS A 17 11.30 13.58 3.12
N LEU A 18 10.05 13.92 2.78
CA LEU A 18 9.58 15.31 2.66
C LEU A 18 9.37 15.97 4.04
N PHE A 19 9.36 15.17 5.10
CA PHE A 19 9.12 15.61 6.46
C PHE A 19 10.42 15.56 7.30
N PRO A 20 10.63 16.53 8.20
CA PRO A 20 11.76 16.51 9.13
C PRO A 20 11.81 15.25 10.00
N GLU A 21 12.99 14.95 10.54
CA GLU A 21 13.13 13.89 11.56
C GLU A 21 12.37 14.24 12.84
N GLY A 22 11.65 13.28 13.40
CA GLY A 22 10.78 13.47 14.57
C GLY A 22 9.41 14.10 14.26
N ASP A 23 9.09 14.35 12.98
CA ASP A 23 7.75 14.79 12.59
C ASP A 23 6.75 13.63 12.66
N SER A 24 5.60 13.87 13.29
CA SER A 24 4.53 12.86 13.42
C SER A 24 4.02 12.31 12.08
N SER A 25 4.05 13.11 11.01
CA SER A 25 3.64 12.68 9.66
C SER A 25 4.64 11.69 9.08
N ARG A 26 5.94 11.89 9.36
CA ARG A 26 7.00 10.96 8.95
C ARG A 26 6.84 9.62 9.66
N GLU A 27 6.64 9.66 10.98
CA GLU A 27 6.45 8.46 11.79
C GLU A 27 5.24 7.65 11.32
N LEU A 28 4.12 8.31 10.99
CA LEU A 28 2.93 7.67 10.44
C LEU A 28 3.24 6.94 9.12
N LEU A 29 3.92 7.60 8.18
CA LEU A 29 4.27 7.00 6.89
C LEU A 29 5.19 5.78 7.06
N GLU A 30 6.18 5.87 7.96
CA GLU A 30 7.06 4.75 8.30
C GLU A 30 6.29 3.60 8.98
N GLN A 31 5.30 3.89 9.81
CA GLN A 31 4.44 2.88 10.42
C GLN A 31 3.58 2.16 9.38
N ILE A 32 2.98 2.90 8.44
CA ILE A 32 2.19 2.31 7.34
C ILE A 32 3.06 1.36 6.52
N GLN A 33 4.25 1.82 6.10
CA GLN A 33 5.21 1.00 5.34
C GLN A 33 5.55 -0.32 6.05
N LYS A 34 5.67 -0.31 7.38
CA LYS A 34 6.05 -1.48 8.19
C LYS A 34 4.89 -2.42 8.52
N SER A 35 3.65 -1.93 8.56
CA SER A 35 2.50 -2.67 9.08
C SER A 35 1.48 -3.11 8.02
N TYR A 36 1.46 -2.46 6.84
CA TYR A 36 0.47 -2.75 5.80
C TYR A 36 0.96 -3.80 4.82
N TYR A 37 0.03 -4.53 4.21
CA TYR A 37 0.31 -5.49 3.15
C TYR A 37 0.05 -4.88 1.78
N LEU A 38 0.95 -5.16 0.83
CA LEU A 38 0.68 -4.93 -0.59
C LEU A 38 -0.08 -6.14 -1.14
N VAL A 39 -1.34 -5.92 -1.51
CA VAL A 39 -2.24 -6.97 -2.01
C VAL A 39 -2.52 -6.72 -3.48
N SER A 40 -2.49 -7.80 -4.27
CA SER A 40 -2.96 -7.81 -5.66
C SER A 40 -4.10 -8.80 -5.77
N LEU A 41 -5.25 -8.37 -6.29
CA LEU A 41 -6.45 -9.16 -6.46
C LEU A 41 -6.85 -9.13 -7.94
N VAL A 42 -7.23 -10.29 -8.47
CA VAL A 42 -7.66 -10.45 -9.86
C VAL A 42 -9.02 -11.11 -9.86
N ASP A 43 -10.00 -10.45 -10.48
CA ASP A 43 -11.25 -11.08 -10.87
C ASP A 43 -11.05 -11.77 -12.23
N ASN A 44 -11.35 -13.05 -12.29
CA ASN A 44 -11.18 -13.85 -13.50
C ASN A 44 -12.46 -13.91 -14.35
N ASP A 45 -13.61 -13.47 -13.82
CA ASP A 45 -14.82 -13.33 -14.62
C ASP A 45 -14.77 -12.03 -15.42
N TYR A 46 -14.27 -12.14 -16.65
CA TYR A 46 -14.16 -11.01 -17.56
C TYR A 46 -15.53 -10.45 -18.02
N ILE A 47 -16.60 -11.25 -17.97
CA ILE A 47 -17.91 -10.90 -18.54
C ILE A 47 -18.81 -10.25 -17.50
N SER A 48 -18.85 -10.83 -16.30
CA SER A 48 -19.77 -10.43 -15.22
C SER A 48 -19.09 -10.29 -13.85
N GLY A 49 -17.77 -10.12 -13.83
CA GLY A 49 -17.01 -9.94 -12.60
C GLY A 49 -17.46 -8.76 -11.75
N ASP A 50 -17.27 -8.91 -10.43
CA ASP A 50 -17.47 -7.88 -9.42
C ASP A 50 -16.32 -7.99 -8.39
N LEU A 51 -15.15 -7.45 -8.77
CA LEU A 51 -13.97 -7.39 -7.89
C LEU A 51 -14.29 -6.79 -6.51
N PHE A 52 -15.23 -5.86 -6.45
CA PHE A 52 -15.58 -5.16 -5.21
C PHE A 52 -16.49 -5.97 -4.29
N ALA A 53 -17.13 -7.05 -4.78
CA ALA A 53 -17.91 -7.96 -3.94
C ALA A 53 -17.08 -8.52 -2.77
N ALA A 54 -15.78 -8.73 -2.98
CA ALA A 54 -14.83 -9.19 -1.95
C ALA A 54 -14.73 -8.25 -0.73
N PHE A 55 -15.15 -6.99 -0.85
CA PHE A 55 -15.07 -5.99 0.22
C PHE A 55 -16.43 -5.63 0.83
N LYS A 56 -17.55 -6.19 0.31
CA LYS A 56 -18.91 -5.82 0.76
C LYS A 56 -19.30 -6.40 2.12
N GLU A 57 -18.58 -7.42 2.59
CA GLU A 57 -18.85 -8.12 3.87
C GLU A 57 -17.82 -7.80 4.96
N ILE A 58 -16.92 -6.83 4.72
CA ILE A 58 -15.90 -6.38 5.68
C ILE A 58 -16.47 -5.26 6.56
#